data_AF-A0A2E7L6T9-F1
#
_entry.id   AF-A0A2E7L6T9-F1
#
_cell.length_a   1.000
_cell.length_b   1.000
_cell.length_c   1.000
_cell.angle_alpha   90.00
_cell.angle_beta   90.00
_cell.angle_gamma   90.00
#
_symmetry.space_group_name_H-M   'P 1'
#
loop_
_entity.id
_entity.type
_entity.pdbx_description
1 polymer ?
#
loop_
_entity_poly.entity_id
_entity_poly.type
_entity_poly.pdbx_seq_one_letter_code
_entity_poly.pdbx_strand_id
1 'polypeptide(L)'
;MRFFYIYKTLAHPGYKGYVAPFSLAERLQHIARAKARLGSQIPWICDTFENDLKHALGNAPNSEFVIDPEGVLVARRAWSDPAALRQDLTELVGAVEPVADRDKIRVGTLPHGHTAPTGVVPPLALPARMIPLVVEPVEQAEAVPFYAKLRAEASAELMERGEGDLYLGFYLDPLYAVHWNNEMEPLRFELDSPSGISVVPQQAKAGGVSVPTDADPREFLVRVQWTEVDAVLKVTVHYFACDDAETFCIPVTQQYRVALRRDRDGGRRRSSRQGPPVRSLESQQLAINAILLKTLDRDSDGELSEQELAGASRALEQLDKNRDGILNSDELQQSPPVPLSDRYLRYANRLLRKYDLNQDQELTPEEWKQMSESPQSADANGDNRLTAQELLQWLKTR
;
A
#
# COMPACT_ATOMS: atom_id res chain seq x y z
N MET A 1 0.82 24.11 9.45
CA MET A 1 0.80 22.88 8.61
C MET A 1 1.88 21.92 9.09
N ARG A 2 1.59 20.61 9.14
CA ARG A 2 2.57 19.56 9.46
C ARG A 2 2.50 18.50 8.37
N PHE A 3 3.66 17.96 8.00
CA PHE A 3 3.77 16.87 7.02
C PHE A 3 4.18 15.60 7.73
N PHE A 4 3.70 14.46 7.23
CA PHE A 4 4.04 13.14 7.74
C PHE A 4 4.27 12.19 6.57
N TYR A 5 5.26 11.33 6.70
CA TYR A 5 5.35 10.11 5.89
C TYR A 5 4.69 8.96 6.63
N ILE A 6 4.01 8.08 5.91
CA ILE A 6 3.38 6.88 6.49
C ILE A 6 4.08 5.66 5.91
N TYR A 7 4.73 4.88 6.78
CA TYR A 7 5.23 3.56 6.43
C TYR A 7 4.09 2.54 6.58
N LYS A 8 3.68 1.95 5.46
CA LYS A 8 2.64 0.92 5.37
C LYS A 8 3.30 -0.44 5.09
N THR A 9 2.80 -1.17 4.09
CA THR A 9 3.43 -2.38 3.55
C THR A 9 4.29 -2.03 2.33
N LEU A 10 5.25 -2.91 2.02
CA LEU A 10 6.04 -2.77 0.80
C LEU A 10 5.17 -3.13 -0.42
N ALA A 11 4.91 -2.15 -1.28
CA ALA A 11 4.16 -2.39 -2.52
C ALA A 11 4.91 -3.31 -3.50
N HIS A 12 6.25 -3.24 -3.47
CA HIS A 12 7.14 -4.03 -4.33
C HIS A 12 8.27 -4.70 -3.53
N PRO A 13 7.97 -5.77 -2.78
CA PRO A 13 9.02 -6.53 -2.09
C PRO A 13 10.03 -7.10 -3.08
N GLY A 14 11.29 -7.16 -2.66
CA GLY A 14 12.46 -7.46 -3.47
C GLY A 14 13.02 -6.26 -4.24
N TYR A 15 12.30 -5.13 -4.34
CA TYR A 15 12.86 -3.93 -4.96
C TYR A 15 13.99 -3.36 -4.11
N LYS A 16 15.19 -3.29 -4.69
CA LYS A 16 16.43 -2.88 -3.98
C LYS A 16 16.74 -3.76 -2.76
N GLY A 17 16.31 -5.03 -2.78
CA GLY A 17 16.56 -6.02 -1.72
C GLY A 17 15.55 -5.99 -0.56
N TYR A 18 14.80 -4.90 -0.37
CA TYR A 18 13.87 -4.80 0.76
C TYR A 18 12.69 -5.76 0.64
N VAL A 19 12.44 -6.49 1.71
CA VAL A 19 11.39 -7.51 1.83
C VAL A 19 10.47 -7.21 3.02
N ALA A 20 9.33 -7.92 3.08
CA ALA A 20 8.34 -7.65 4.11
C ALA A 20 8.94 -7.83 5.51
N PRO A 21 8.72 -6.87 6.44
CA PRO A 21 9.18 -7.00 7.80
C PRO A 21 8.35 -8.04 8.56
N PHE A 22 9.00 -8.77 9.45
CA PHE A 22 8.41 -9.79 10.31
C PHE A 22 8.00 -9.29 11.69
N SER A 23 8.38 -8.06 12.04
CA SER A 23 7.98 -7.43 13.29
C SER A 23 7.81 -5.92 13.15
N LEU A 24 7.14 -5.32 14.15
CA LEU A 24 7.07 -3.86 14.27
C LEU A 24 8.47 -3.25 14.47
N ALA A 25 9.38 -3.94 15.17
CA ALA A 25 10.75 -3.49 15.35
C ALA A 25 11.48 -3.35 14.00
N GLU A 26 11.33 -4.31 13.09
CA GLU A 26 11.91 -4.22 11.74
C GLU A 26 11.27 -3.10 10.90
N ARG A 27 9.95 -2.87 11.02
CA ARG A 27 9.31 -1.70 10.38
C ARG A 27 9.94 -0.39 10.84
N LEU A 28 10.18 -0.25 12.14
CA LEU A 28 10.84 0.93 12.70
C LEU A 28 12.29 1.06 12.21
N GLN A 29 13.00 -0.06 12.02
CA GLN A 29 14.33 -0.05 11.40
C GLN A 29 14.30 0.38 9.93
N HIS A 30 13.32 -0.08 9.13
CA HIS A 30 13.11 0.42 7.77
C HIS A 30 12.88 1.94 7.77
N ILE A 31 12.06 2.45 8.70
CA ILE A 31 11.84 3.89 8.85
C ILE A 31 13.13 4.61 9.23
N ALA A 32 13.91 4.08 10.18
CA ALA A 32 15.18 4.68 10.59
C ALA A 32 16.17 4.75 9.41
N ARG A 33 16.27 3.68 8.62
CA ARG A 33 17.09 3.64 7.40
C ARG A 33 16.59 4.63 6.36
N ALA A 34 15.27 4.72 6.15
CA ALA A 34 14.66 5.69 5.24
C ALA A 34 14.93 7.14 5.70
N LYS A 35 14.83 7.44 6.99
CA LYS A 35 15.16 8.76 7.56
C LYS A 35 16.62 9.13 7.33
N ALA A 36 17.55 8.24 7.68
CA ALA A 36 18.98 8.44 7.46
C ALA A 36 19.29 8.68 5.99
N ARG A 37 18.63 7.91 5.10
CA ARG A 37 18.81 8.01 3.65
C ARG A 37 18.22 9.29 3.05
N LEU A 38 17.04 9.69 3.49
CA LEU A 38 16.34 10.86 2.94
C LEU A 38 16.81 12.16 3.59
N GLY A 39 17.62 12.14 4.65
CA GLY A 39 18.04 13.36 5.37
C GLY A 39 16.87 14.29 5.76
N SER A 40 15.65 13.75 5.81
CA SER A 40 14.42 14.54 5.92
C SER A 40 14.04 14.70 7.39
N GLN A 41 13.61 15.91 7.74
CA GLN A 41 13.07 16.21 9.06
C GLN A 41 11.58 15.90 9.18
N ILE A 42 10.93 15.45 8.10
CA ILE A 42 9.52 15.08 8.10
C ILE A 42 9.31 13.86 9.01
N PRO A 43 8.45 13.95 10.04
CA PRO A 43 8.13 12.82 10.90
C PRO A 43 7.53 11.64 10.12
N TRP A 44 7.78 10.43 10.62
CA TRP A 44 7.23 9.20 10.07
C TRP A 44 6.23 8.61 11.05
N ILE A 45 5.09 8.18 10.52
CA ILE A 45 4.09 7.34 11.18
C ILE A 45 4.34 5.91 10.71
N CYS A 46 4.46 4.99 11.66
CA CYS A 46 4.51 3.56 11.38
C CYS A 46 3.09 3.00 11.51
N ASP A 47 2.58 2.40 10.45
CA ASP A 47 1.33 1.66 10.50
C ASP A 47 1.46 0.42 11.41
N THR A 48 0.33 -0.05 11.94
CA THR A 48 0.25 -1.29 12.72
C THR A 48 0.72 -2.48 11.89
N PHE A 49 1.10 -3.58 12.54
CA PHE A 49 1.61 -4.74 11.82
C PHE A 49 0.53 -5.35 10.91
N GLU A 50 -0.73 -5.22 11.32
CA GLU A 50 -1.96 -5.62 10.66
C GLU A 50 -2.36 -4.71 9.49
N ASN A 51 -1.67 -3.56 9.34
CA ASN A 51 -1.86 -2.57 8.27
C ASN A 51 -3.21 -1.85 8.34
N ASP A 52 -3.72 -1.60 9.54
CA ASP A 52 -5.06 -1.02 9.76
C ASP A 52 -5.20 0.35 9.08
N LEU A 53 -4.17 1.20 9.18
CA LEU A 53 -4.21 2.52 8.56
C LEU A 53 -4.18 2.41 7.03
N LYS A 54 -3.34 1.54 6.46
CA LYS A 54 -3.34 1.27 5.01
C LYS A 54 -4.72 0.83 4.53
N HIS A 55 -5.40 -0.06 5.26
CA HIS A 55 -6.72 -0.54 4.89
C HIS A 55 -7.78 0.55 5.00
N ALA A 56 -7.80 1.30 6.11
CA ALA A 56 -8.73 2.42 6.32
C ALA A 56 -8.56 3.54 5.27
N LEU A 57 -7.33 3.72 4.76
CA LEU A 57 -6.99 4.75 3.78
C LEU A 57 -7.12 4.28 2.32
N GLY A 58 -7.70 3.10 2.07
CA GLY A 58 -8.05 2.63 0.71
C GLY A 58 -6.92 1.91 -0.04
N ASN A 59 -5.93 1.36 0.66
CA ASN A 59 -4.92 0.42 0.14
C ASN A 59 -3.99 0.92 -0.98
N ALA A 60 -4.10 2.19 -1.40
CA ALA A 60 -3.25 2.74 -2.44
C ALA A 60 -1.78 2.81 -1.99
N PRO A 61 -0.79 2.43 -2.83
CA PRO A 61 0.61 2.30 -2.40
C PRO A 61 1.27 3.66 -2.14
N ASN A 62 1.09 4.63 -3.04
CA ASN A 62 1.72 5.96 -2.99
C ASN A 62 0.69 7.07 -2.73
N SER A 63 -0.29 6.80 -1.86
CA SER A 63 -1.40 7.69 -1.55
C SER A 63 -0.96 8.95 -0.80
N GLU A 64 -1.70 10.04 -1.03
CA GLU A 64 -1.51 11.34 -0.37
C GLU A 64 -2.84 11.82 0.22
N PHE A 65 -2.78 12.43 1.40
CA PHE A 65 -3.95 12.87 2.15
C PHE A 65 -3.69 14.27 2.74
N VAL A 66 -4.70 15.12 2.71
CA VAL A 66 -4.72 16.40 3.42
C VAL A 66 -5.84 16.34 4.45
N ILE A 67 -5.48 16.53 5.71
CA ILE A 67 -6.39 16.45 6.85
C ILE A 67 -6.41 17.83 7.53
N ASP A 68 -7.61 18.36 7.78
CA ASP A 68 -7.79 19.64 8.47
C ASP A 68 -7.58 19.49 10.01
N PRO A 69 -7.48 20.59 10.77
CA PRO A 69 -7.24 20.54 12.22
C PRO A 69 -8.30 19.78 13.02
N GLU A 70 -9.52 19.65 12.47
CA GLU A 70 -10.64 18.91 13.06
C GLU A 70 -10.58 17.41 12.74
N GLY A 71 -9.56 16.96 11.99
CA GLY A 71 -9.37 15.56 11.62
C GLY A 71 -10.15 15.13 10.38
N VAL A 72 -10.70 16.07 9.61
CA VAL A 72 -11.47 15.77 8.40
C VAL A 72 -10.55 15.67 7.20
N LEU A 73 -10.71 14.59 6.43
CA LEU A 73 -10.02 14.41 5.16
C LEU A 73 -10.59 15.37 4.11
N VAL A 74 -9.82 16.40 3.75
CA VAL A 74 -10.23 17.44 2.80
C VAL A 74 -9.71 17.22 1.39
N ALA A 75 -8.63 16.44 1.23
CA ALA A 75 -8.16 15.97 -0.06
C ALA A 75 -7.54 14.57 0.05
N ARG A 76 -7.74 13.74 -0.99
CA ARG A 76 -7.20 12.38 -1.08
C ARG A 76 -6.76 12.10 -2.50
N ARG A 77 -5.58 11.50 -2.64
CA ARG A 77 -5.05 11.01 -3.92
C ARG A 77 -4.54 9.59 -3.78
N ALA A 78 -4.81 8.76 -4.79
CA ALA A 78 -4.27 7.39 -4.84
C ALA A 78 -2.77 7.37 -5.20
N TRP A 79 -2.27 8.45 -5.81
CA TRP A 79 -0.88 8.66 -6.15
C TRP A 79 -0.49 10.11 -5.86
N SER A 80 0.65 10.32 -5.20
CA SER A 80 1.12 11.67 -4.87
C SER A 80 1.31 12.52 -6.13
N ASP A 81 0.79 13.75 -6.06
CA ASP A 81 0.87 14.76 -7.11
C ASP A 81 1.29 16.09 -6.45
N PRO A 82 2.58 16.48 -6.57
CA PRO A 82 3.10 17.68 -5.94
C PRO A 82 2.43 18.98 -6.41
N ALA A 83 1.95 19.03 -7.65
CA ALA A 83 1.32 20.23 -8.20
C ALA A 83 -0.08 20.39 -7.63
N ALA A 84 -0.86 19.31 -7.63
CA ALA A 84 -2.19 19.30 -7.03
C ALA A 84 -2.13 19.52 -5.51
N LEU A 85 -1.16 18.92 -4.81
CA LEU A 85 -0.94 19.20 -3.38
C LEU A 85 -0.66 20.68 -3.13
N ARG A 86 0.17 21.32 -3.96
CA ARG A 86 0.45 22.75 -3.82
C ARG A 86 -0.81 23.59 -4.02
N GLN A 87 -1.66 23.23 -4.97
CA GLN A 87 -2.94 23.90 -5.19
C GLN A 87 -3.84 23.79 -3.95
N ASP A 88 -4.06 22.58 -3.42
CA ASP A 88 -4.87 22.38 -2.21
C ASP A 88 -4.38 23.24 -1.06
N LEU A 89 -3.06 23.22 -0.81
CA LEU A 89 -2.46 23.97 0.29
C LEU A 89 -2.60 25.49 0.07
N THR A 90 -2.50 25.96 -1.17
CA THR A 90 -2.71 27.37 -1.49
C THR A 90 -4.14 27.81 -1.21
N GLU A 91 -5.12 26.97 -1.56
CA GLU A 91 -6.54 27.23 -1.30
C GLU A 91 -6.88 27.16 0.19
N LEU A 92 -6.28 26.24 0.94
CA LEU A 92 -6.59 25.98 2.35
C LEU A 92 -5.86 26.91 3.33
N VAL A 93 -4.58 27.21 3.07
CA VAL A 93 -3.73 27.98 4.01
C VAL A 93 -3.09 29.22 3.40
N GLY A 94 -3.36 29.51 2.12
CA GLY A 94 -2.82 30.66 1.40
C GLY A 94 -1.51 30.37 0.65
N ALA A 95 -1.21 31.25 -0.31
CA ALA A 95 0.05 31.19 -1.06
C ALA A 95 1.25 31.56 -0.18
N VAL A 96 2.42 31.01 -0.49
CA VAL A 96 3.68 31.29 0.21
C VAL A 96 4.66 31.96 -0.74
N GLU A 97 5.26 33.06 -0.29
CA GLU A 97 6.38 33.73 -0.96
C GLU A 97 7.60 33.82 -0.04
N PRO A 98 8.80 33.44 -0.51
CA PRO A 98 9.09 32.87 -1.83
C PRO A 98 8.69 31.40 -1.95
N VAL A 99 8.33 30.99 -3.17
CA VAL A 99 8.06 29.58 -3.48
C VAL A 99 9.36 28.78 -3.43
N ALA A 100 9.41 27.74 -2.60
CA ALA A 100 10.56 26.84 -2.53
C ALA A 100 10.82 26.18 -3.89
N ASP A 101 12.05 26.33 -4.38
CA ASP A 101 12.57 25.72 -5.59
C ASP A 101 13.06 24.30 -5.29
N ARG A 102 12.34 23.31 -5.83
CA ARG A 102 12.64 21.89 -5.62
C ARG A 102 14.08 21.54 -6.00
N ASP A 103 14.60 22.14 -7.06
CA ASP A 103 15.91 21.76 -7.61
C ASP A 103 17.06 22.33 -6.76
N LYS A 104 16.76 23.30 -5.88
CA LYS A 104 17.67 23.83 -4.86
C LYS A 104 17.62 23.04 -3.54
N ILE A 105 16.62 22.18 -3.35
CA ILE A 105 16.56 21.31 -2.17
C ILE A 105 17.60 20.21 -2.32
N ARG A 106 18.71 20.33 -1.58
CA ARG A 106 19.73 19.29 -1.49
C ARG A 106 19.33 18.31 -0.40
N VAL A 107 19.01 17.10 -0.83
CA VAL A 107 18.77 15.98 0.06
C VAL A 107 20.01 15.10 0.05
N GLY A 108 20.66 14.92 1.20
CA GLY A 108 21.80 14.01 1.31
C GLY A 108 21.32 12.57 1.14
N THR A 109 21.41 12.00 -0.07
CA THR A 109 20.95 10.64 -0.32
C THR A 109 22.06 9.62 -0.09
N LEU A 110 21.91 8.77 0.91
CA LEU A 110 22.74 7.56 1.02
C LEU A 110 22.38 6.54 -0.07
N PRO A 111 23.32 5.69 -0.53
CA PRO A 111 23.02 4.63 -1.49
C PRO A 111 21.93 3.66 -0.97
N HIS A 112 21.19 3.03 -1.90
CA HIS A 112 20.18 2.03 -1.57
C HIS A 112 20.73 0.61 -1.72
N GLY A 113 20.13 -0.32 -0.99
CA GLY A 113 20.33 -1.75 -1.19
C GLY A 113 21.61 -2.26 -0.56
N HIS A 114 22.10 -3.38 -1.09
CA HIS A 114 23.31 -4.06 -0.65
C HIS A 114 24.56 -3.31 -1.09
N THR A 115 25.65 -3.52 -0.35
CA THR A 115 26.99 -3.09 -0.78
C THR A 115 27.60 -4.12 -1.75
N ALA A 116 27.32 -5.41 -1.53
CA ALA A 116 27.71 -6.49 -2.42
C ALA A 116 27.04 -6.40 -3.80
N PRO A 117 27.67 -6.97 -4.86
CA PRO A 117 27.13 -6.98 -6.21
C PRO A 117 25.71 -7.58 -6.29
N THR A 118 24.88 -7.00 -7.14
CA THR A 118 23.54 -7.51 -7.49
C THR A 118 23.38 -7.54 -9.01
N GLY A 119 22.54 -8.44 -9.53
CA GLY A 119 22.36 -8.69 -10.96
C GLY A 119 23.34 -9.72 -11.54
N VAL A 120 24.03 -10.47 -10.67
CA VAL A 120 24.90 -11.59 -11.02
C VAL A 120 24.08 -12.85 -11.27
N VAL A 121 23.14 -13.16 -10.37
CA VAL A 121 22.21 -14.29 -10.53
C VAL A 121 20.96 -13.78 -11.24
N PRO A 122 20.63 -14.30 -12.44
CA PRO A 122 19.44 -13.87 -13.16
C PRO A 122 18.18 -14.29 -12.39
N PRO A 123 17.14 -13.43 -12.35
CA PRO A 123 15.89 -13.79 -11.69
C PRO A 123 15.25 -15.03 -12.33
N LEU A 124 14.63 -15.86 -11.50
CA LEU A 124 13.92 -17.05 -11.96
C LEU A 124 12.74 -16.66 -12.84
N ALA A 125 12.70 -17.19 -14.08
CA ALA A 125 11.57 -17.01 -14.97
C ALA A 125 10.36 -17.79 -14.45
N LEU A 126 9.29 -17.07 -14.09
CA LEU A 126 8.07 -17.68 -13.57
C LEU A 126 7.15 -18.09 -14.72
N PRO A 127 6.48 -19.25 -14.62
CA PRO A 127 5.61 -19.76 -15.67
C PRO A 127 4.35 -18.92 -15.84
N ALA A 128 3.87 -18.31 -14.76
CA ALA A 128 2.67 -17.50 -14.74
C ALA A 128 2.78 -16.39 -13.69
N ARG A 129 1.71 -15.59 -13.59
CA ARG A 129 1.57 -14.63 -12.51
C ARG A 129 1.37 -15.37 -11.20
N MET A 130 2.26 -15.12 -10.25
CA MET A 130 2.22 -15.75 -8.94
C MET A 130 1.48 -14.88 -7.91
N ILE A 131 0.89 -15.53 -6.92
CA ILE A 131 0.07 -14.95 -5.85
C ILE A 131 0.86 -15.08 -4.54
N PRO A 132 1.16 -13.97 -3.83
CA PRO A 132 1.89 -14.04 -2.57
C PRO A 132 1.10 -14.82 -1.53
N LEU A 133 1.79 -15.70 -0.81
CA LEU A 133 1.24 -16.51 0.28
C LEU A 133 1.58 -15.92 1.64
N VAL A 134 0.76 -16.25 2.64
CA VAL A 134 1.07 -15.96 4.04
C VAL A 134 2.27 -16.78 4.48
N VAL A 135 3.33 -16.09 4.92
CA VAL A 135 4.56 -16.67 5.45
C VAL A 135 4.75 -16.18 6.88
N GLU A 136 4.86 -17.12 7.81
CA GLU A 136 5.12 -16.84 9.22
C GLU A 136 6.52 -17.35 9.59
N PRO A 137 7.43 -16.47 10.05
CA PRO A 137 8.72 -16.91 10.57
C PRO A 137 8.53 -17.67 11.89
N VAL A 138 9.29 -18.73 12.09
CA VAL A 138 9.32 -19.46 13.36
C VAL A 138 10.43 -18.88 14.23
N GLU A 139 10.08 -18.42 15.43
CA GLU A 139 11.05 -17.90 16.39
C GLU A 139 12.16 -18.93 16.66
N GLN A 140 13.40 -18.46 16.64
CA GLN A 140 14.59 -19.27 16.86
C GLN A 140 14.98 -19.18 18.34
N ALA A 141 15.59 -20.25 18.86
CA ALA A 141 16.07 -20.28 20.24
C ALA A 141 17.21 -19.26 20.48
N GLU A 142 17.99 -18.97 19.43
CA GLU A 142 19.02 -17.96 19.44
C GLU A 142 18.49 -16.65 18.84
N ALA A 143 18.89 -15.51 19.41
CA ALA A 143 18.47 -14.18 18.99
C ALA A 143 19.18 -13.72 17.68
N VAL A 144 19.16 -14.57 16.65
CA VAL A 144 19.75 -14.30 15.34
C VAL A 144 18.69 -13.65 14.45
N PRO A 145 18.97 -12.50 13.80
CA PRO A 145 18.04 -11.88 12.88
C PRO A 145 17.71 -12.75 11.67
N PHE A 146 16.55 -12.51 11.06
CA PHE A 146 16.19 -13.06 9.76
C PHE A 146 16.95 -12.35 8.63
N TYR A 147 18.24 -12.68 8.50
CA TYR A 147 19.11 -12.13 7.47
C TYR A 147 18.59 -12.40 6.06
N ALA A 148 18.15 -13.64 5.79
CA ALA A 148 17.54 -14.04 4.53
C ALA A 148 16.06 -14.37 4.75
N LYS A 149 15.15 -13.56 4.20
CA LYS A 149 13.70 -13.72 4.39
C LYS A 149 13.08 -14.51 3.26
N LEU A 150 12.22 -15.45 3.63
CA LEU A 150 11.42 -16.21 2.67
C LEU A 150 10.26 -15.37 2.13
N ARG A 151 10.13 -15.38 0.80
CA ARG A 151 8.91 -15.01 0.08
C ARG A 151 8.39 -16.23 -0.65
N ALA A 152 7.17 -16.65 -0.30
CA ALA A 152 6.47 -17.73 -0.99
C ALA A 152 5.36 -17.16 -1.88
N GLU A 153 5.24 -17.67 -3.10
CA GLU A 153 4.14 -17.31 -4.01
C GLU A 153 3.62 -18.57 -4.71
N ALA A 154 2.30 -18.69 -4.86
CA ALA A 154 1.64 -19.81 -5.55
C ALA A 154 1.17 -19.43 -6.96
N SER A 155 1.14 -20.39 -7.87
CA SER A 155 0.41 -20.23 -9.14
C SER A 155 -1.10 -20.17 -8.90
N ALA A 156 -1.85 -19.66 -9.88
CA ALA A 156 -3.31 -19.63 -9.79
C ALA A 156 -3.90 -21.04 -9.67
N GLU A 157 -3.34 -22.01 -10.39
CA GLU A 157 -3.76 -23.42 -10.35
C GLU A 157 -3.58 -24.02 -8.97
N LEU A 158 -2.46 -23.73 -8.29
CA LEU A 158 -2.24 -24.21 -6.93
C LEU A 158 -3.28 -23.62 -5.96
N MET A 159 -3.61 -22.34 -6.10
CA MET A 159 -4.62 -21.69 -5.27
C MET A 159 -6.05 -22.20 -5.52
N GLU A 160 -6.40 -22.52 -6.77
CA GLU A 160 -7.76 -22.89 -7.17
C GLU A 160 -8.04 -24.39 -7.10
N ARG A 161 -7.04 -25.21 -7.43
CA ARG A 161 -7.19 -26.67 -7.61
C ARG A 161 -6.39 -27.47 -6.59
N GLY A 162 -5.55 -26.81 -5.80
CA GLY A 162 -4.65 -27.50 -4.88
C GLY A 162 -3.51 -28.22 -5.59
N GLU A 163 -3.22 -27.95 -6.87
CA GLU A 163 -2.04 -28.49 -7.54
C GLU A 163 -1.46 -27.45 -8.50
N GLY A 164 -0.15 -27.19 -8.40
CA GLY A 164 0.52 -26.24 -9.26
C GLY A 164 1.93 -25.92 -8.79
N ASP A 165 2.38 -24.72 -9.12
CA ASP A 165 3.75 -24.30 -8.86
C ASP A 165 3.82 -23.42 -7.60
N LEU A 166 4.80 -23.71 -6.75
CA LEU A 166 5.14 -22.91 -5.57
C LEU A 166 6.54 -22.31 -5.80
N TYR A 167 6.58 -20.99 -5.83
CA TYR A 167 7.81 -20.22 -5.85
C TYR A 167 8.30 -19.98 -4.42
N LEU A 168 9.59 -20.21 -4.20
CA LEU A 168 10.29 -19.93 -2.94
C LEU A 168 11.50 -19.03 -3.25
N GLY A 169 11.46 -17.79 -2.75
CA GLY A 169 12.56 -16.83 -2.89
C GLY A 169 13.16 -16.45 -1.55
N PHE A 170 14.47 -16.60 -1.40
CA PHE A 170 15.21 -16.16 -0.22
C PHE A 170 15.97 -14.88 -0.53
N TYR A 171 15.60 -13.79 0.15
CA TYR A 171 16.12 -12.46 -0.09
C TYR A 171 16.93 -12.00 1.12
N LEU A 172 18.17 -11.56 0.91
CA LEU A 172 18.90 -10.86 1.96
C LEU A 172 18.24 -9.51 2.23
N ASP A 173 17.95 -9.20 3.48
CA ASP A 173 17.40 -7.90 3.84
C ASP A 173 18.54 -6.87 3.99
N PRO A 174 18.56 -5.77 3.21
CA PRO A 174 19.57 -4.72 3.34
C PRO A 174 19.67 -4.08 4.73
N LEU A 175 18.66 -4.26 5.60
CA LEU A 175 18.72 -3.84 7.00
C LEU A 175 19.95 -4.36 7.74
N TYR A 176 20.41 -5.56 7.39
CA TYR A 176 21.45 -6.25 8.15
C TYR A 176 22.85 -6.14 7.55
N ALA A 177 23.00 -5.50 6.39
CA ALA A 177 24.30 -5.32 5.70
C ALA A 177 25.10 -6.63 5.59
N VAL A 178 24.43 -7.66 5.08
CA VAL A 178 25.01 -8.99 4.83
C VAL A 178 24.99 -9.33 3.34
N HIS A 179 25.83 -10.28 2.96
CA HIS A 179 25.96 -10.83 1.62
C HIS A 179 26.12 -12.35 1.65
N TRP A 180 25.98 -12.96 0.47
CA TRP A 180 26.31 -14.37 0.25
C TRP A 180 27.80 -14.52 0.00
N ASN A 181 28.43 -15.49 0.64
CA ASN A 181 29.75 -15.98 0.24
C ASN A 181 29.57 -17.24 -0.61
N ASN A 182 29.86 -17.11 -1.91
CA ASN A 182 29.68 -18.17 -2.91
C ASN A 182 30.82 -19.21 -2.90
N GLU A 183 31.87 -19.00 -2.09
CA GLU A 183 32.93 -19.98 -1.85
C GLU A 183 32.56 -20.96 -0.72
N MET A 184 31.51 -20.66 0.05
CA MET A 184 30.97 -21.50 1.12
C MET A 184 29.87 -22.44 0.62
N GLU A 185 29.31 -23.27 1.51
CA GLU A 185 28.19 -24.13 1.13
C GLU A 185 26.99 -23.27 0.66
N PRO A 186 26.43 -23.55 -0.53
CA PRO A 186 25.32 -22.77 -1.06
C PRO A 186 24.08 -22.89 -0.19
N LEU A 187 23.23 -21.87 -0.23
CA LEU A 187 21.92 -21.90 0.41
C LEU A 187 21.16 -23.16 0.01
N ARG A 188 20.64 -23.88 1.00
CA ARG A 188 19.80 -25.07 0.80
C ARG A 188 18.55 -24.98 1.64
N PHE A 189 17.47 -25.58 1.17
CA PHE A 189 16.25 -25.69 1.95
C PHE A 189 15.72 -27.12 1.95
N GLU A 190 14.92 -27.40 2.97
CA GLU A 190 14.19 -28.64 3.19
C GLU A 190 12.72 -28.28 3.45
N LEU A 191 11.82 -29.04 2.83
CA LEU A 191 10.38 -28.88 2.91
C LEU A 191 9.80 -30.06 3.68
N ASP A 192 9.27 -29.77 4.86
CA ASP A 192 8.54 -30.73 5.68
C ASP A 192 7.05 -30.60 5.35
N SER A 193 6.54 -31.61 4.63
CA SER A 193 5.16 -31.69 4.14
C SER A 193 4.32 -32.61 5.03
N PRO A 194 3.41 -32.08 5.87
CA PRO A 194 2.50 -32.91 6.65
C PRO A 194 1.50 -33.64 5.74
N SER A 195 0.65 -34.49 6.35
CA SER A 195 -0.50 -35.08 5.67
C SER A 195 -1.29 -34.01 4.91
N GLY A 196 -1.62 -34.31 3.64
CA GLY A 196 -2.31 -33.38 2.76
C GLY A 196 -1.43 -32.44 1.95
N ILE A 197 -0.10 -32.48 2.10
CA ILE A 197 0.83 -31.77 1.22
C ILE A 197 1.81 -32.77 0.59
N SER A 198 1.99 -32.69 -0.72
CA SER A 198 3.07 -33.37 -1.42
C SER A 198 3.85 -32.36 -2.26
N VAL A 199 5.18 -32.42 -2.22
CA VAL A 199 6.05 -31.46 -2.88
C VAL A 199 7.22 -32.16 -3.55
N VAL A 200 7.56 -31.71 -4.77
CA VAL A 200 8.69 -32.19 -5.53
C VAL A 200 9.46 -31.01 -6.13
N PRO A 201 10.78 -30.89 -5.86
CA PRO A 201 11.56 -31.67 -4.90
C PRO A 201 11.28 -31.25 -3.43
N GLN A 202 11.48 -32.16 -2.47
CA GLN A 202 11.40 -31.84 -1.03
C GLN A 202 12.59 -31.03 -0.52
N GLN A 203 13.71 -31.03 -1.24
CA GLN A 203 14.90 -30.26 -0.89
C GLN A 203 15.64 -29.81 -2.14
N ALA A 204 16.28 -28.65 -2.09
CA ALA A 204 17.16 -28.19 -3.15
C ALA A 204 18.28 -27.30 -2.60
N LYS A 205 19.33 -27.12 -3.41
CA LYS A 205 20.44 -26.21 -3.15
C LYS A 205 20.53 -25.16 -4.25
N ALA A 206 20.96 -23.95 -3.91
CA ALA A 206 21.22 -22.90 -4.89
C ALA A 206 22.33 -23.34 -5.86
N GLY A 207 22.22 -22.92 -7.13
CA GLY A 207 23.26 -23.13 -8.12
C GLY A 207 24.53 -22.34 -7.80
N GLY A 208 25.68 -22.82 -8.31
CA GLY A 208 26.95 -22.12 -8.15
C GLY A 208 26.94 -20.75 -8.84
N VAL A 209 27.59 -19.77 -8.22
CA VAL A 209 27.78 -18.42 -8.76
C VAL A 209 29.26 -18.20 -9.05
N SER A 210 29.57 -17.51 -10.14
CA SER A 210 30.95 -17.31 -10.60
C SER A 210 31.72 -16.22 -9.84
N VAL A 211 31.04 -15.37 -9.08
CA VAL A 211 31.67 -14.31 -8.27
C VAL A 211 31.80 -14.76 -6.82
N PRO A 212 32.84 -14.33 -6.08
CA PRO A 212 33.05 -14.75 -4.69
C PRO A 212 31.92 -14.31 -3.76
N THR A 213 31.33 -13.15 -3.98
CA THR A 213 30.21 -12.64 -3.17
C THR A 213 29.17 -11.89 -4.02
N ASP A 214 27.92 -11.99 -3.61
CA ASP A 214 26.78 -11.28 -4.19
C ASP A 214 25.65 -11.11 -3.15
N ALA A 215 24.60 -10.40 -3.52
CA ALA A 215 23.39 -10.26 -2.71
C ALA A 215 22.10 -10.56 -3.48
N ASP A 216 22.21 -11.34 -4.57
CA ASP A 216 21.04 -11.69 -5.37
C ASP A 216 20.15 -12.73 -4.68
N PRO A 217 18.82 -12.68 -4.90
CA PRO A 217 17.91 -13.64 -4.30
C PRO A 217 18.21 -15.08 -4.73
N ARG A 218 18.01 -16.05 -3.82
CA ARG A 218 18.06 -17.48 -4.15
C ARG A 218 16.63 -17.94 -4.41
N GLU A 219 16.33 -18.22 -5.66
CA GLU A 219 14.97 -18.45 -6.15
C GLU A 219 14.78 -19.89 -6.64
N PHE A 220 13.66 -20.49 -6.26
CA PHE A 220 13.31 -21.86 -6.59
C PHE A 220 11.85 -21.96 -7.01
N LEU A 221 11.56 -22.92 -7.87
CA LEU A 221 10.21 -23.31 -8.25
C LEU A 221 10.05 -24.79 -7.97
N VAL A 222 9.04 -25.15 -7.20
CA VAL A 222 8.72 -26.53 -6.85
C VAL A 222 7.28 -26.85 -7.23
N ARG A 223 7.00 -28.12 -7.56
CA ARG A 223 5.65 -28.60 -7.85
C ARG A 223 5.01 -29.05 -6.55
N VAL A 224 3.81 -28.59 -6.26
CA VAL A 224 3.10 -28.91 -5.01
C VAL A 224 1.69 -29.38 -5.31
N GLN A 225 1.24 -30.40 -4.55
CA GLN A 225 -0.16 -30.74 -4.39
C GLN A 225 -0.54 -30.53 -2.91
N TRP A 226 -1.66 -29.87 -2.70
CA TRP A 226 -2.16 -29.40 -1.42
C TRP A 226 -3.65 -29.74 -1.34
N THR A 227 -3.99 -30.78 -0.58
CA THR A 227 -5.36 -31.30 -0.48
C THR A 227 -6.08 -30.83 0.78
N GLU A 228 -5.34 -30.44 1.81
CA GLU A 228 -5.88 -29.97 3.09
C GLU A 228 -5.67 -28.47 3.25
N VAL A 229 -6.77 -27.71 3.35
CA VAL A 229 -6.75 -26.24 3.36
C VAL A 229 -5.99 -25.66 4.55
N ASP A 230 -6.09 -26.32 5.72
CA ASP A 230 -5.45 -25.89 6.95
C ASP A 230 -4.03 -26.46 7.13
N ALA A 231 -3.57 -27.31 6.21
CA ALA A 231 -2.21 -27.82 6.27
C ALA A 231 -1.22 -26.66 6.06
N VAL A 232 -0.08 -26.73 6.73
CA VAL A 232 0.97 -25.71 6.70
C VAL A 232 2.26 -26.38 6.27
N LEU A 233 2.88 -25.85 5.22
CA LEU A 233 4.19 -26.31 4.76
C LEU A 233 5.28 -25.70 5.63
N LYS A 234 6.12 -26.53 6.25
CA LYS A 234 7.28 -26.06 7.00
C LYS A 234 8.50 -25.99 6.09
N VAL A 235 9.13 -24.83 6.02
CA VAL A 235 10.34 -24.59 5.24
C VAL A 235 11.50 -24.38 6.21
N THR A 236 12.52 -25.22 6.13
CA THR A 236 13.79 -25.02 6.85
C THR A 236 14.84 -24.61 5.84
N VAL A 237 15.52 -23.48 6.06
CA VAL A 237 16.60 -23.00 5.20
C VAL A 237 17.91 -22.97 5.98
N HIS A 238 18.98 -23.38 5.32
CA HIS A 238 20.35 -23.32 5.82
C HIS A 238 21.20 -22.50 4.87
N TYR A 239 21.94 -21.54 5.40
CA TYR A 239 22.81 -20.66 4.62
C TYR A 239 23.91 -20.06 5.49
N PHE A 240 24.88 -19.41 4.86
CA PHE A 240 25.87 -18.59 5.54
C PHE A 240 25.53 -17.12 5.38
N ALA A 241 25.47 -16.38 6.49
CA ALA A 241 25.37 -14.93 6.50
C ALA A 241 26.76 -14.36 6.80
N CYS A 242 27.34 -13.64 5.85
CA CYS A 242 28.56 -12.88 6.09
C CYS A 242 28.24 -11.39 6.08
N ASP A 243 28.80 -10.60 6.99
CA ASP A 243 28.60 -9.15 7.00
C ASP A 243 29.49 -8.43 5.99
N ASP A 244 29.01 -7.28 5.52
CA ASP A 244 29.71 -6.44 4.55
C ASP A 244 31.03 -5.86 5.09
N ALA A 245 31.23 -5.82 6.41
CA ALA A 245 32.49 -5.42 7.02
C ALA A 245 33.47 -6.60 7.22
N GLU A 246 33.10 -7.80 6.75
CA GLU A 246 33.89 -9.03 6.82
C GLU A 246 34.34 -9.38 8.24
N THR A 247 33.54 -9.01 9.25
CA THR A 247 33.81 -9.28 10.67
C THR A 247 33.30 -10.65 11.10
N PHE A 248 32.30 -11.20 10.42
CA PHE A 248 31.78 -12.54 10.65
C PHE A 248 31.29 -13.20 9.37
N CYS A 249 31.35 -14.53 9.36
CA CYS A 249 30.52 -15.33 8.48
C CYS A 249 30.02 -16.57 9.23
N ILE A 250 28.72 -16.62 9.51
CA ILE A 250 28.13 -17.61 10.41
C ILE A 250 27.13 -18.50 9.68
N PRO A 251 27.06 -19.79 10.02
CA PRO A 251 25.98 -20.65 9.57
C PRO A 251 24.67 -20.24 10.25
N VAL A 252 23.60 -20.09 9.48
CA VAL A 252 22.28 -19.71 9.95
C VAL A 252 21.26 -20.74 9.48
N THR A 253 20.41 -21.18 10.41
CA THR A 253 19.28 -22.06 10.12
C THR A 253 17.99 -21.37 10.52
N GLN A 254 17.06 -21.21 9.58
CA GLN A 254 15.81 -20.51 9.82
C GLN A 254 14.63 -21.36 9.39
N GLN A 255 13.51 -21.19 10.09
CA GLN A 255 12.30 -21.94 9.82
C GLN A 255 11.14 -21.00 9.54
N TYR A 256 10.29 -21.42 8.62
CA TYR A 256 9.10 -20.70 8.20
C TYR A 256 7.91 -21.65 8.10
N ARG A 257 6.73 -21.09 8.31
CA ARG A 257 5.43 -21.73 8.06
C ARG A 257 4.79 -21.02 6.87
N VAL A 258 4.46 -21.78 5.84
CA VAL A 258 3.77 -21.29 4.65
C VAL A 258 2.36 -21.87 4.64
N ALA A 259 1.36 -20.99 4.66
CA ALA A 259 -0.04 -21.38 4.50
C ALA A 259 -0.48 -21.13 3.06
N LEU A 260 -1.31 -22.02 2.49
CA LEU A 260 -1.93 -21.81 1.18
C LEU A 260 -3.08 -20.81 1.27
N ARG A 261 -2.75 -19.59 1.67
CA ARG A 261 -3.66 -18.46 1.79
C ARG A 261 -2.99 -17.25 1.21
N ARG A 262 -3.74 -16.50 0.40
CA ARG A 262 -3.24 -15.25 -0.20
C ARG A 262 -2.87 -14.26 0.90
N ASP A 263 -1.65 -13.75 0.85
CA ASP A 263 -1.26 -12.57 1.59
C ASP A 263 -1.77 -11.32 0.85
N ARG A 264 -2.77 -10.67 1.44
CA ARG A 264 -3.37 -9.43 0.89
C ARG A 264 -2.40 -8.26 0.87
N ASP A 265 -1.37 -8.31 1.71
CA ASP A 265 -0.40 -7.25 1.98
C ASP A 265 1.01 -7.55 1.45
N GLY A 266 1.21 -8.76 0.93
CA GLY A 266 2.49 -9.27 0.41
C GLY A 266 3.02 -8.57 -0.85
N GLY A 267 2.36 -7.51 -1.32
CA GLY A 267 2.79 -6.70 -2.46
C GLY A 267 2.95 -7.49 -3.76
N ARG A 268 3.59 -6.86 -4.76
CA ARG A 268 3.86 -7.49 -6.06
C ARG A 268 5.32 -7.29 -6.44
N ARG A 269 6.02 -8.39 -6.77
CA ARG A 269 7.37 -8.30 -7.34
C ARG A 269 7.36 -7.43 -8.59
N ARG A 270 8.42 -6.62 -8.77
CA ARG A 270 8.66 -5.94 -10.04
C ARG A 270 9.08 -7.01 -11.06
N SER A 271 8.15 -7.45 -11.90
CA SER A 271 8.51 -8.21 -13.10
C SER A 271 9.40 -7.33 -13.97
N SER A 272 10.59 -7.80 -14.30
CA SER A 272 11.44 -7.25 -15.35
C SER A 272 10.80 -7.53 -16.72
N ARG A 273 9.63 -6.96 -17.00
CA ARG A 273 9.21 -6.81 -18.40
C ARG A 273 10.08 -5.71 -19.00
N GLN A 274 11.17 -6.12 -19.64
CA GLN A 274 11.85 -5.29 -20.62
C GLN A 274 10.90 -5.12 -21.81
N GLY A 275 10.26 -3.96 -21.88
CA GLY A 275 9.46 -3.54 -23.02
C GLY A 275 8.57 -2.34 -22.66
N PRO A 276 8.43 -1.33 -23.52
CA PRO A 276 7.41 -0.32 -23.34
C PRO A 276 6.03 -1.01 -23.30
N PRO A 277 5.07 -0.48 -22.53
CA PRO A 277 3.81 -1.17 -22.31
C PRO A 277 3.05 -1.27 -23.63
N VAL A 278 3.01 -2.46 -24.22
CA VAL A 278 1.98 -2.79 -25.21
C VAL A 278 0.68 -2.84 -24.41
N ARG A 279 -0.17 -1.81 -24.58
CA ARG A 279 -1.50 -1.75 -23.96
C ARG A 279 -2.33 -2.91 -24.52
N SER A 280 -2.34 -4.05 -23.84
CA SER A 280 -3.26 -5.14 -24.17
C SER A 280 -4.70 -4.70 -23.92
N LEU A 281 -5.63 -5.16 -24.76
CA LEU A 281 -7.08 -4.95 -24.60
C LEU A 281 -7.56 -5.42 -23.22
N GLU A 282 -6.98 -6.48 -22.67
CA GLU A 282 -7.29 -6.98 -21.32
C GLU A 282 -6.88 -6.00 -20.20
N SER A 283 -5.77 -5.29 -20.35
CA SER A 283 -5.34 -4.27 -19.37
C SER A 283 -6.23 -3.02 -19.42
N GLN A 284 -6.75 -2.68 -20.61
CA GLN A 284 -7.73 -1.60 -20.76
C GLN A 284 -9.08 -2.01 -20.16
N GLN A 285 -9.53 -3.25 -20.40
CA GLN A 285 -10.76 -3.78 -19.81
C GLN A 285 -10.69 -3.82 -18.28
N LEU A 286 -9.55 -4.24 -17.70
CA LEU A 286 -9.36 -4.29 -16.25
C LEU A 286 -9.32 -2.89 -15.61
N ALA A 287 -8.75 -1.90 -16.32
CA ALA A 287 -8.75 -0.51 -15.90
C ALA A 287 -10.16 0.10 -15.98
N ILE A 288 -10.92 -0.18 -17.04
CA ILE A 288 -12.30 0.25 -17.21
C ILE A 288 -13.18 -0.37 -16.11
N ASN A 289 -13.06 -1.67 -15.85
CA ASN A 289 -13.80 -2.35 -14.78
C ASN A 289 -13.46 -1.79 -13.40
N ALA A 290 -12.18 -1.50 -13.13
CA ALA A 290 -11.76 -0.90 -11.86
C ALA A 290 -12.27 0.54 -11.68
N ILE A 291 -12.37 1.31 -12.76
CA ILE A 291 -12.93 2.67 -12.73
C ILE A 291 -14.45 2.62 -12.55
N LEU A 292 -15.14 1.73 -13.26
CA LEU A 292 -16.59 1.56 -13.18
C LEU A 292 -16.98 1.10 -11.77
N LEU A 293 -16.28 0.09 -11.22
CA LEU A 293 -16.48 -0.36 -9.86
C LEU A 293 -16.25 0.80 -8.88
N LYS A 294 -15.13 1.52 -8.96
CA LYS A 294 -14.83 2.68 -8.09
C LYS A 294 -15.85 3.83 -8.19
N THR A 295 -16.58 3.94 -9.28
CA THR A 295 -17.61 4.97 -9.49
C THR A 295 -18.94 4.57 -8.87
N LEU A 296 -19.24 3.26 -8.86
CA LEU A 296 -20.53 2.71 -8.47
C LEU A 296 -20.54 2.14 -7.05
N ASP A 297 -19.44 1.51 -6.64
CA ASP A 297 -19.16 0.94 -5.31
C ASP A 297 -18.83 2.09 -4.34
N ARG A 298 -19.88 2.65 -3.75
CA ARG A 298 -19.85 3.86 -2.92
C ARG A 298 -19.36 3.55 -1.52
N ASP A 299 -19.62 2.35 -1.01
CA ASP A 299 -19.11 1.90 0.29
C ASP A 299 -17.75 1.18 0.22
N SER A 300 -17.26 0.91 -1.00
CA SER A 300 -15.93 0.35 -1.30
C SER A 300 -15.71 -1.05 -0.75
N ASP A 301 -16.76 -1.86 -0.67
CA ASP A 301 -16.70 -3.24 -0.21
C ASP A 301 -16.26 -4.23 -1.31
N GLY A 302 -16.22 -3.78 -2.58
CA GLY A 302 -15.78 -4.53 -3.73
C GLY A 302 -16.90 -5.26 -4.49
N GLU A 303 -18.15 -5.15 -4.04
CA GLU A 303 -19.35 -5.64 -4.71
C GLU A 303 -20.25 -4.44 -5.12
N LEU A 304 -21.36 -4.70 -5.83
CA LEU A 304 -22.34 -3.65 -6.17
C LEU A 304 -23.70 -4.05 -5.59
N SER A 305 -24.12 -3.34 -4.55
CA SER A 305 -25.43 -3.54 -3.93
C SER A 305 -26.57 -3.03 -4.82
N GLU A 306 -27.80 -3.46 -4.53
CA GLU A 306 -29.01 -3.02 -5.25
C GLU A 306 -29.18 -1.48 -5.20
N GLN A 307 -28.81 -0.87 -4.07
CA GLN A 307 -28.88 0.59 -3.88
C GLN A 307 -27.84 1.34 -4.72
N GLU A 308 -26.66 0.77 -4.91
CA GLU A 308 -25.58 1.35 -5.72
C GLU A 308 -25.85 1.22 -7.21
N LEU A 309 -26.40 0.08 -7.64
CA LEU A 309 -26.89 -0.10 -9.01
C LEU A 309 -28.04 0.85 -9.35
N ALA A 310 -28.94 1.12 -8.40
CA ALA A 310 -30.01 2.09 -8.57
C ALA A 310 -29.49 3.54 -8.74
N GLY A 311 -28.31 3.86 -8.19
CA GLY A 311 -27.62 5.14 -8.34
C GLY A 311 -26.75 5.27 -9.58
N ALA A 312 -26.51 4.17 -10.30
CA ALA A 312 -25.46 4.08 -11.32
C ALA A 312 -25.64 5.06 -12.48
N SER A 313 -26.87 5.25 -12.96
CA SER A 313 -27.16 6.20 -14.05
C SER A 313 -26.73 7.62 -13.69
N ARG A 314 -27.04 8.12 -12.49
CA ARG A 314 -26.63 9.47 -12.06
C ARG A 314 -25.11 9.59 -11.86
N ALA A 315 -24.46 8.52 -11.41
CA ALA A 315 -23.01 8.52 -11.19
C ALA A 315 -22.23 8.53 -12.51
N LEU A 316 -22.72 7.77 -13.50
CA LEU A 316 -22.13 7.73 -14.85
C LEU A 316 -22.39 9.02 -15.63
N GLU A 317 -23.56 9.65 -15.48
CA GLU A 317 -23.86 10.97 -16.05
C GLU A 317 -22.91 12.08 -15.57
N GLN A 318 -22.34 11.96 -14.37
CA GLN A 318 -21.38 12.94 -13.85
C GLN A 318 -19.99 12.81 -14.46
N LEU A 319 -19.68 11.66 -15.06
CA LEU A 319 -18.42 11.41 -15.76
C LEU A 319 -18.48 11.86 -17.22
N ASP A 320 -19.67 11.86 -17.84
CA ASP A 320 -19.91 12.31 -19.21
C ASP A 320 -19.92 13.85 -19.28
N LYS A 321 -18.72 14.42 -19.40
CA LYS A 321 -18.53 15.87 -19.32
C LYS A 321 -18.96 16.57 -20.60
N ASN A 322 -18.78 15.91 -21.74
CA ASN A 322 -19.15 16.48 -23.03
C ASN A 322 -20.63 16.21 -23.39
N ARG A 323 -21.33 15.40 -22.58
CA ARG A 323 -22.77 15.05 -22.72
C ARG A 323 -23.08 14.42 -24.07
N ASP A 324 -22.15 13.62 -24.59
CA ASP A 324 -22.34 12.91 -25.85
C ASP A 324 -22.98 11.52 -25.65
N GLY A 325 -23.21 11.11 -24.38
CA GLY A 325 -23.80 9.84 -24.01
C GLY A 325 -22.81 8.67 -24.02
N ILE A 326 -21.50 8.92 -24.20
CA ILE A 326 -20.45 7.91 -24.33
C ILE A 326 -19.25 8.27 -23.43
N LEU A 327 -19.04 7.49 -22.37
CA LEU A 327 -17.87 7.67 -21.51
C LEU A 327 -16.58 7.24 -22.21
N ASN A 328 -15.74 8.21 -22.55
CA ASN A 328 -14.43 7.97 -23.14
C ASN A 328 -13.30 7.81 -22.09
N SER A 329 -12.08 7.49 -22.55
CA SER A 329 -10.95 7.24 -21.66
C SER A 329 -10.53 8.45 -20.82
N ASP A 330 -10.75 9.67 -21.30
CA ASP A 330 -10.36 10.90 -20.62
C ASP A 330 -11.39 11.27 -19.53
N GLU A 331 -12.65 10.90 -19.74
CA GLU A 331 -13.75 11.03 -18.78
C GLU A 331 -13.64 10.01 -17.64
N LEU A 332 -13.26 8.78 -17.96
CA LEU A 332 -13.04 7.70 -16.98
C LEU A 332 -11.80 7.93 -16.08
N GLN A 333 -10.84 8.75 -16.51
CA GLN A 333 -9.64 9.04 -15.72
C GLN A 333 -9.81 10.21 -14.74
N GLN A 334 -10.88 11.00 -14.87
CA GLN A 334 -11.14 12.14 -14.01
C GLN A 334 -12.02 11.68 -12.83
N SER A 335 -11.55 11.89 -11.59
CA SER A 335 -12.41 11.65 -10.43
C SER A 335 -13.63 12.59 -10.53
N PRO A 336 -14.86 12.11 -10.27
CA PRO A 336 -16.04 12.95 -10.41
C PRO A 336 -15.87 14.20 -9.53
N PRO A 337 -16.11 15.41 -10.07
CA PRO A 337 -16.09 16.62 -9.25
C PRO A 337 -17.17 16.47 -8.19
N VAL A 338 -16.81 16.62 -6.92
CA VAL A 338 -17.78 16.62 -5.81
C VAL A 338 -18.84 17.68 -6.14
N PRO A 339 -20.14 17.31 -6.23
CA PRO A 339 -21.19 18.25 -6.59
C PRO A 339 -21.16 19.45 -5.64
N LEU A 340 -21.33 20.67 -6.15
CA LEU A 340 -21.31 21.89 -5.35
C LEU A 340 -22.29 21.80 -4.16
N SER A 341 -23.43 21.14 -4.32
CA SER A 341 -24.40 20.86 -3.24
C SER A 341 -23.81 20.09 -2.07
N ASP A 342 -22.91 19.13 -2.34
CA ASP A 342 -22.29 18.25 -1.35
C ASP A 342 -21.16 18.98 -0.58
N ARG A 343 -20.53 19.99 -1.19
CA ARG A 343 -19.59 20.90 -0.51
C ARG A 343 -20.30 21.80 0.49
N TYR A 344 -21.40 22.46 0.09
CA TYR A 344 -22.16 23.34 0.98
C TYR A 344 -22.87 22.57 2.10
N LEU A 345 -23.33 21.34 1.85
CA LEU A 345 -23.91 20.47 2.88
C LEU A 345 -22.88 20.11 3.96
N ARG A 346 -21.66 19.75 3.56
CA ARG A 346 -20.58 19.49 4.52
C ARG A 346 -20.22 20.74 5.33
N TYR A 347 -20.29 21.92 4.73
CA TYR A 347 -20.04 23.18 5.43
C TYR A 347 -21.18 23.57 6.40
N ALA A 348 -22.44 23.43 5.98
CA ALA A 348 -23.61 23.64 6.84
C ALA A 348 -23.59 22.71 8.07
N ASN A 349 -23.31 21.42 7.86
CA ASN A 349 -23.17 20.44 8.94
C ASN A 349 -21.97 20.74 9.87
N ARG A 350 -20.90 21.36 9.35
CA ARG A 350 -19.74 21.81 10.14
C ARG A 350 -20.10 23.01 11.03
N LEU A 351 -20.89 23.96 10.51
CA LEU A 351 -21.39 25.08 11.29
C LEU A 351 -22.30 24.59 12.42
N LEU A 352 -23.22 23.66 12.13
CA LEU A 352 -24.04 23.04 13.15
C LEU A 352 -23.21 22.42 14.26
N ARG A 353 -22.36 21.45 13.95
CA ARG A 353 -21.53 20.76 14.97
C ARG A 353 -20.65 21.68 15.80
N LYS A 354 -20.28 22.84 15.27
CA LYS A 354 -19.40 23.80 15.96
C LYS A 354 -20.17 24.64 16.99
N TYR A 355 -21.44 24.95 16.73
CA TYR A 355 -22.22 25.89 17.53
C TYR A 355 -23.41 25.23 18.25
N ASP A 356 -23.82 24.04 17.84
CA ASP A 356 -24.82 23.18 18.48
C ASP A 356 -24.22 22.57 19.75
N LEU A 357 -24.45 23.24 20.89
CA LEU A 357 -23.85 22.89 22.17
C LEU A 357 -24.62 21.76 22.85
N ASN A 358 -25.92 21.68 22.60
CA ASN A 358 -26.81 20.67 23.18
C ASN A 358 -26.92 19.40 22.31
N GLN A 359 -26.29 19.39 21.12
CA GLN A 359 -26.23 18.28 20.16
C GLN A 359 -27.60 17.86 19.62
N ASP A 360 -28.54 18.80 19.52
CA ASP A 360 -29.90 18.53 19.00
C ASP A 360 -30.01 18.65 17.47
N GLN A 361 -28.88 18.87 16.78
CA GLN A 361 -28.75 19.01 15.32
C GLN A 361 -29.42 20.26 14.74
N GLU A 362 -29.73 21.23 15.60
CA GLU A 362 -30.27 22.53 15.27
C GLU A 362 -29.38 23.60 15.92
N LEU A 363 -29.43 24.85 15.44
CA LEU A 363 -28.87 25.98 16.19
C LEU A 363 -30.01 26.81 16.74
N THR A 364 -29.92 27.17 18.01
CA THR A 364 -30.80 28.16 18.65
C THR A 364 -30.20 29.57 18.60
N PRO A 365 -30.97 30.63 18.91
CA PRO A 365 -30.47 32.00 18.91
C PRO A 365 -29.30 32.23 19.86
N GLU A 366 -29.22 31.47 20.95
CA GLU A 366 -28.15 31.53 21.94
C GLU A 366 -26.85 30.90 21.39
N GLU A 367 -26.98 29.89 20.53
CA GLU A 367 -25.89 29.12 19.96
C GLU A 367 -25.29 29.82 18.73
N TRP A 368 -26.13 30.30 17.80
CA TRP A 368 -25.62 31.00 16.62
C TRP A 368 -25.14 32.43 16.92
N LYS A 369 -25.48 33.02 18.07
CA LYS A 369 -24.91 34.32 18.53
C LYS A 369 -23.40 34.27 18.71
N GLN A 370 -22.83 33.08 18.89
CA GLN A 370 -21.38 32.87 18.99
C GLN A 370 -20.70 32.81 17.61
N MET A 371 -21.47 32.86 16.52
CA MET A 371 -20.94 32.89 15.16
C MET A 371 -20.39 34.28 14.82
N SER A 372 -19.28 34.32 14.09
CA SER A 372 -18.68 35.58 13.63
C SER A 372 -19.60 36.38 12.70
N GLU A 373 -20.55 35.70 12.04
CA GLU A 373 -21.58 36.30 11.21
C GLU A 373 -22.93 35.68 11.59
N SER A 374 -23.96 36.51 11.71
CA SER A 374 -25.28 36.06 12.15
C SER A 374 -26.02 35.36 11.00
N PRO A 375 -26.35 34.06 11.14
CA PRO A 375 -27.12 33.33 10.14
C PRO A 375 -28.64 33.52 10.32
N GLN A 376 -29.10 34.56 11.04
CA GLN A 376 -30.52 34.74 11.35
C GLN A 376 -31.42 34.75 10.09
N SER A 377 -30.92 35.24 8.96
CA SER A 377 -31.66 35.22 7.69
C SER A 377 -31.80 33.82 7.06
N ALA A 378 -31.18 32.80 7.64
CA ALA A 378 -31.32 31.41 7.21
C ALA A 378 -32.60 30.75 7.74
N ASP A 379 -33.21 31.30 8.79
CA ASP A 379 -34.45 30.80 9.42
C ASP A 379 -35.63 31.12 8.51
N ALA A 380 -35.90 30.23 7.58
CA ALA A 380 -36.90 30.43 6.53
C ALA A 380 -38.32 30.16 7.03
N ASN A 381 -38.47 29.30 8.05
CA ASN A 381 -39.76 28.89 8.59
C ASN A 381 -40.18 29.71 9.84
N GLY A 382 -39.26 30.49 10.42
CA GLY A 382 -39.49 31.41 11.52
C GLY A 382 -39.63 30.74 12.89
N ASP A 383 -39.13 29.51 13.05
CA ASP A 383 -39.25 28.74 14.29
C ASP A 383 -38.12 29.01 15.30
N ASN A 384 -37.21 29.93 14.96
CA ASN A 384 -36.01 30.28 15.72
C ASN A 384 -35.03 29.11 15.91
N ARG A 385 -35.05 28.12 15.01
CA ARG A 385 -34.09 27.01 14.96
C ARG A 385 -33.51 26.96 13.56
N LEU A 386 -32.20 26.73 13.44
CA LEU A 386 -31.55 26.58 12.15
C LEU A 386 -31.14 25.15 11.92
N THR A 387 -31.75 24.52 10.93
CA THR A 387 -31.40 23.17 10.49
C THR A 387 -30.25 23.18 9.47
N ALA A 388 -29.70 21.99 9.20
CA ALA A 388 -28.64 21.83 8.20
C ALA A 388 -29.10 22.25 6.80
N GLN A 389 -30.39 22.10 6.52
CA GLN A 389 -30.99 22.43 5.23
C GLN A 389 -31.19 23.95 5.09
N GLU A 390 -31.57 24.64 6.15
CA GLU A 390 -31.72 26.10 6.16
C GLU A 390 -30.37 26.81 6.04
N LEU A 391 -29.38 26.35 6.81
CA LEU A 391 -28.00 26.81 6.66
C LEU A 391 -27.46 26.54 5.25
N LEU A 392 -27.77 25.39 4.66
CA LEU A 392 -27.40 25.06 3.29
C LEU A 392 -28.00 26.05 2.28
N GLN A 393 -29.28 26.39 2.40
CA GLN A 393 -29.92 27.31 1.47
C GLN A 393 -29.35 28.71 1.61
N TRP A 394 -29.14 29.18 2.84
CA TRP A 394 -28.49 30.46 3.11
C TRP A 394 -27.07 30.55 2.53
N LEU A 395 -26.29 29.49 2.66
CA LEU A 395 -24.94 29.40 2.11
C LEU A 395 -24.89 29.35 0.57
N LYS A 396 -25.98 28.94 -0.09
CA LYS A 396 -26.09 28.95 -1.56
C LYS A 396 -26.48 30.32 -2.12
N THR A 397 -27.19 31.12 -1.33
CA THR A 397 -27.65 32.46 -1.72
C THR A 397 -26.62 33.56 -1.46
N ARG A 398 -25.46 33.17 -0.93
CA ARG A 398 -24.34 34.02 -0.57
C ARG A 398 -23.15 33.71 -1.48
#